data_AF-A0ABD3F150-F1
#
_entry.id   AF-A0ABD3F150-F1
#
_cell.length_a   1.000
_cell.length_b   1.000
_cell.length_c   1.000
_cell.angle_alpha   90.00
_cell.angle_beta   90.00
_cell.angle_gamma   90.00
#
_symmetry.space_group_name_H-M   'P 1'
#
loop_
_entity.id
_entity.type
_entity.pdbx_description
1 polymer ?
#
loop_
_entity_poly.entity_id
_entity_poly.type
_entity_poly.pdbx_seq_one_letter_code
_entity_poly.pdbx_strand_id
1 'polypeptide(L)'
;MGRHTHESVAMQNGQQVQPEDYRVPDRRGVSVNEKRPDFKPFIASTTYLHDFPAFDEERQRVLHVPLEEYERAFMTVARKNNQQQEAATIQLSQVQEVLKLALGVAAVPRVVKVFYSYLDRRGSVRDRISWPLFSQAVDHVGSLFDHELDRCKAAGSSGETWGTFAEKQVNEYLVHSSTPASSYQTDFGTYGENVRERPYMRKRGMASTTTDLNRGTSRVTNQIPGFAGFLPSTSHSAEAVAQANGPEEIEALHPTPQTALRLFHSDNIPGYTGHKPVDCVNYRGECRAGRDPGTTTGDSYKTTK
;
A
#
# COMPACT_ATOMS: atom_id res chain seq x y z
N MET A 1 1.91 47.98 0.34
CA MET A 1 3.25 48.03 -0.30
C MET A 1 4.23 48.64 0.69
N GLY A 2 4.67 47.86 1.69
CA GLY A 2 5.60 48.32 2.72
C GLY A 2 7.04 48.06 2.29
N ARG A 3 7.83 49.14 2.17
CA ARG A 3 9.27 49.13 1.93
C ARG A 3 9.98 48.66 3.21
N HIS A 4 10.15 47.35 3.38
CA HIS A 4 11.16 46.83 4.31
C HIS A 4 12.36 46.38 3.51
N THR A 5 13.21 47.37 3.25
CA THR A 5 14.58 47.22 2.78
C THR A 5 15.39 46.43 3.80
N HIS A 6 16.18 45.50 3.28
CA HIS A 6 17.25 44.79 3.95
C HIS A 6 18.14 45.76 4.75
N GLU A 7 18.04 45.73 6.07
CA GLU A 7 19.08 46.29 6.94
C GLU A 7 19.92 45.13 7.48
N SER A 8 21.08 44.99 6.86
CA SER A 8 22.18 44.14 7.28
C SER A 8 22.59 44.51 8.72
N VAL A 9 22.76 43.52 9.59
CA VAL A 9 23.23 43.65 10.99
C VAL A 9 24.71 44.10 11.08
N ALA A 10 25.28 44.60 9.98
CA ALA A 10 26.60 45.19 9.95
C ALA A 10 26.42 46.71 9.90
N MET A 11 26.84 47.40 10.97
CA MET A 11 26.89 48.85 11.12
C MET A 11 25.69 49.51 11.82
N GLN A 12 25.51 49.20 13.10
CA GLN A 12 25.14 50.24 14.07
C GLN A 12 26.22 50.32 15.15
N ASN A 13 26.96 51.43 15.11
CA ASN A 13 27.70 52.11 16.17
C ASN A 13 28.56 51.23 17.10
N GLY A 14 29.88 51.31 16.91
CA GLY A 14 30.87 50.78 17.84
C GLY A 14 30.84 51.50 19.19
N GLN A 15 29.92 51.11 20.06
CA GLN A 15 30.14 51.21 21.49
C GLN A 15 31.22 50.19 21.84
N GLN A 16 32.33 50.65 22.43
CA GLN A 16 33.34 49.77 23.02
C GLN A 16 32.65 48.97 24.12
N VAL A 17 32.28 47.72 23.81
CA VAL A 17 31.78 46.76 24.79
C VAL A 17 32.96 46.41 25.69
N GLN A 18 32.89 46.81 26.95
CA GLN A 18 33.90 46.43 27.93
C GLN A 18 33.64 44.99 28.39
N PRO A 19 34.66 44.24 28.84
CA PRO A 19 34.47 42.89 29.38
C PRO A 19 33.44 42.83 30.53
N GLU A 20 33.24 43.96 31.20
CA GLU A 20 32.30 44.17 32.30
C GLU A 20 30.82 44.20 31.86
N ASP A 21 30.56 44.50 30.58
CA ASP A 21 29.20 44.55 30.01
C ASP A 21 28.64 43.14 29.71
N TYR A 22 29.50 42.12 29.71
CA TYR A 22 29.09 40.74 29.50
C TYR A 22 28.52 40.12 30.79
N ARG A 23 27.19 40.08 30.91
CA ARG A 23 26.52 39.29 31.95
C ARG A 23 26.29 37.87 31.44
N VAL A 24 26.90 36.88 32.10
CA VAL A 24 26.64 35.46 31.86
C VAL A 24 25.14 35.21 32.08
N PRO A 25 24.39 34.73 31.08
CA PRO A 25 23.00 34.35 31.29
C PRO A 25 22.96 33.25 32.34
N ASP A 26 22.24 33.50 33.43
CA ASP A 26 22.12 32.52 34.51
C ASP A 26 21.52 31.22 33.93
N ARG A 27 22.17 30.08 34.17
CA ARG A 27 21.77 28.76 33.61
C ARG A 27 20.42 28.27 34.15
N ARG A 28 19.78 29.06 35.01
CA ARG A 28 18.41 28.89 35.48
C ARG A 28 17.46 29.28 34.35
N GLY A 29 17.42 28.43 33.32
CA GLY A 29 16.41 28.48 32.27
C GLY A 29 15.01 28.40 32.88
N VAL A 30 14.02 28.76 32.07
CA VAL A 30 12.58 28.96 32.40
C VAL A 30 11.90 27.75 33.08
N SER A 31 12.59 26.62 33.27
CA SER A 31 12.06 25.36 33.83
C SER A 31 12.36 25.10 35.31
N VAL A 32 13.06 25.99 36.04
CA VAL A 32 13.45 25.73 37.45
C VAL A 32 12.24 25.53 38.39
N ASN A 33 11.03 25.96 37.99
CA ASN A 33 9.83 25.90 38.82
C ASN A 33 8.77 24.88 38.36
N GLU A 34 9.06 23.99 37.40
CA GLU A 34 8.09 22.95 37.01
C GLU A 34 8.04 21.85 38.08
N LYS A 35 6.95 21.83 38.87
CA LYS A 35 6.67 20.74 39.80
C LYS A 35 6.43 19.44 39.02
N ARG A 36 7.10 18.37 39.40
CA ARG A 36 6.82 17.02 38.85
C ARG A 36 5.36 16.65 39.15
N PRO A 37 4.64 16.04 38.19
CA PRO A 37 3.27 15.58 38.42
C PRO A 37 3.24 14.49 39.50
N ASP A 38 2.14 14.46 40.27
CA ASP A 38 1.91 13.45 41.30
C ASP A 38 1.91 12.04 40.70
N PHE A 39 2.42 11.07 41.47
CA PHE A 39 2.57 9.68 41.01
C PHE A 39 1.21 9.05 40.68
N LYS A 40 1.01 8.70 39.40
CA LYS A 40 -0.15 7.93 38.92
C LYS A 40 0.30 6.49 38.60
N PRO A 41 -0.28 5.46 39.24
CA PRO A 41 0.08 4.08 38.94
C PRO A 41 -0.30 3.72 37.50
N PHE A 42 0.58 2.97 36.84
CA PHE A 42 0.34 2.45 35.49
C PHE A 42 -0.55 1.20 35.59
N ILE A 43 -1.79 1.30 35.14
CA ILE A 43 -2.81 0.23 35.23
C ILE A 43 -2.96 -0.51 33.88
N ALA A 44 -2.24 -0.11 32.84
CA ALA A 44 -2.40 -0.71 31.53
C ALA A 44 -1.69 -2.07 31.45
N SER A 45 -2.48 -3.13 31.32
CA SER A 45 -2.03 -4.46 30.92
C SER A 45 -2.00 -4.57 29.39
N THR A 46 -1.10 -5.41 28.86
CA THR A 46 -1.04 -5.67 27.41
C THR A 46 -2.31 -6.38 26.94
N THR A 47 -2.73 -6.14 25.70
CA THR A 47 -3.88 -6.81 25.08
C THR A 47 -3.73 -8.33 25.01
N TYR A 48 -2.49 -8.82 24.91
CA TYR A 48 -2.16 -10.26 24.92
C TYR A 48 -2.67 -10.98 26.18
N LEU A 49 -2.55 -10.36 27.36
CA LEU A 49 -3.00 -10.98 28.62
C LEU A 49 -4.53 -11.18 28.69
N HIS A 50 -5.29 -10.43 27.90
CA HIS A 50 -6.76 -10.53 27.85
C HIS A 50 -7.26 -11.46 26.75
N ASP A 51 -6.53 -11.59 25.63
CA ASP A 51 -7.05 -12.26 24.43
C ASP A 51 -6.86 -13.78 24.41
N PHE A 52 -5.85 -14.35 25.09
CA PHE A 52 -5.47 -15.76 24.94
C PHE A 52 -5.86 -16.66 26.12
N PRO A 53 -5.60 -16.32 27.39
CA PRO A 53 -5.95 -17.20 28.52
C PRO A 53 -7.46 -17.40 28.68
N ALA A 54 -8.23 -16.32 28.45
CA ALA A 54 -9.69 -16.36 28.51
C ALA A 54 -10.29 -17.27 27.42
N PHE A 55 -9.64 -17.37 26.25
CA PHE A 55 -10.19 -18.10 25.11
C PHE A 55 -10.05 -19.62 25.25
N ASP A 56 -8.98 -20.10 25.88
CA ASP A 56 -8.83 -21.54 26.15
C ASP A 56 -9.82 -22.01 27.21
N GLU A 57 -10.07 -21.19 28.25
CA GLU A 57 -11.15 -21.46 29.21
C GLU A 57 -12.53 -21.44 28.54
N GLU A 58 -12.77 -20.52 27.60
CA GLU A 58 -14.02 -20.47 26.84
C GLU A 58 -14.23 -21.72 25.98
N ARG A 59 -13.19 -22.19 25.27
CA ARG A 59 -13.23 -23.45 24.50
C ARG A 59 -13.50 -24.65 25.38
N GLN A 60 -12.83 -24.74 26.53
CA GLN A 60 -13.06 -25.80 27.50
C GLN A 60 -14.51 -25.78 28.00
N ARG A 61 -15.06 -24.61 28.33
CA ARG A 61 -16.48 -24.49 28.74
C ARG A 61 -17.43 -24.97 27.67
N VAL A 62 -17.15 -24.72 26.38
CA VAL A 62 -17.97 -25.24 25.26
C VAL A 62 -17.92 -26.76 25.18
N LEU A 63 -16.74 -27.37 25.38
CA LEU A 63 -16.56 -28.82 25.33
C LEU A 63 -17.21 -29.57 26.51
N HIS A 64 -17.40 -28.91 27.65
CA HIS A 64 -18.07 -29.50 28.82
C HIS A 64 -19.61 -29.55 28.68
N VAL A 65 -20.19 -28.87 27.69
CA VAL A 65 -21.64 -28.85 27.48
C VAL A 65 -22.07 -30.12 26.73
N PRO A 66 -22.97 -30.95 27.31
CA PRO A 66 -23.43 -32.16 26.65
C PRO A 66 -24.35 -31.83 25.47
N LEU A 67 -24.37 -32.72 24.46
CA LEU A 67 -25.19 -32.57 23.26
C LEU A 67 -26.70 -32.41 23.58
N GLU A 68 -27.16 -32.99 24.68
CA GLU A 68 -28.55 -32.85 25.16
C GLU A 68 -28.95 -31.40 25.45
N GLU A 69 -28.03 -30.57 25.94
CA GLU A 69 -28.32 -29.17 26.25
C GLU A 69 -28.50 -28.34 24.97
N TYR A 70 -27.70 -28.64 23.93
CA TYR A 70 -27.90 -28.08 22.60
C TYR A 70 -29.23 -28.51 21.98
N GLU A 71 -29.65 -29.76 22.18
CA GLU A 71 -30.93 -30.27 21.66
C GLU A 71 -32.11 -29.58 22.33
N ARG A 72 -32.07 -29.47 23.66
CA ARG A 72 -33.10 -28.77 24.43
C ARG A 72 -33.18 -27.31 23.98
N ALA A 73 -32.05 -26.61 23.88
CA ALA A 73 -32.02 -25.23 23.40
C ALA A 73 -32.56 -25.09 21.98
N PHE A 74 -32.13 -25.94 21.05
CA PHE A 74 -32.60 -25.92 19.66
C PHE A 74 -34.12 -26.13 19.57
N MET A 75 -34.64 -27.12 20.29
CA MET A 75 -36.07 -27.44 20.29
C MET A 75 -36.91 -26.33 20.94
N THR A 76 -36.40 -25.64 21.97
CA THR A 76 -37.11 -24.49 22.56
C THR A 76 -37.27 -23.33 21.57
N VAL A 77 -36.21 -23.00 20.82
CA VAL A 77 -36.24 -21.92 19.82
C VAL A 77 -37.08 -22.32 18.61
N ALA A 78 -36.95 -23.57 18.14
CA ALA A 78 -37.76 -24.09 17.04
C ALA A 78 -39.27 -24.08 17.36
N ARG A 79 -39.66 -24.48 18.58
CA ARG A 79 -41.06 -24.48 19.04
C ARG A 79 -41.64 -23.07 19.22
N LYS A 80 -40.81 -22.11 19.65
CA LYS A 80 -41.24 -20.72 19.83
C LYS A 80 -41.63 -20.05 18.51
N ASN A 81 -40.94 -20.40 17.43
CA ASN A 81 -41.07 -19.70 16.14
C ASN A 81 -41.90 -20.44 15.09
N ASN A 82 -41.97 -21.78 15.14
CA ASN A 82 -42.69 -22.59 14.14
C ASN A 82 -43.90 -23.32 14.73
N GLN A 83 -44.92 -22.58 15.18
CA GLN A 83 -46.17 -23.16 15.70
C GLN A 83 -47.03 -23.88 14.64
N GLN A 84 -46.66 -23.83 13.35
CA GLN A 84 -47.47 -24.32 12.22
C GLN A 84 -46.76 -25.32 11.29
N GLN A 85 -45.58 -25.84 11.64
CA GLN A 85 -44.81 -26.72 10.74
C GLN A 85 -44.46 -28.06 11.37
N GLU A 86 -44.49 -29.12 10.54
CA GLU A 86 -44.26 -30.51 10.93
C GLU A 86 -42.80 -30.82 11.30
N ALA A 87 -41.83 -29.98 10.89
CA ALA A 87 -40.41 -30.17 11.16
C ALA A 87 -39.81 -29.02 11.96
N ALA A 88 -39.19 -29.35 13.11
CA ALA A 88 -38.47 -28.39 13.95
C ALA A 88 -37.21 -27.89 13.22
N THR A 89 -37.32 -26.69 12.64
CA THR A 89 -36.22 -25.99 11.95
C THR A 89 -36.01 -24.61 12.56
N ILE A 90 -34.79 -24.07 12.47
CA ILE A 90 -34.45 -22.72 12.93
C ILE A 90 -33.85 -21.90 11.78
N GLN A 91 -33.87 -20.58 11.89
CA GLN A 91 -33.15 -19.70 10.97
C GLN A 91 -31.71 -19.43 11.41
N LEU A 92 -30.86 -19.06 10.45
CA LEU A 92 -29.46 -18.69 10.73
C LEU A 92 -29.37 -17.53 11.75
N SER A 93 -30.26 -16.54 11.64
CA SER A 93 -30.38 -15.43 12.61
C SER A 93 -30.66 -15.89 14.05
N GLN A 94 -31.30 -17.05 14.22
CA GLN A 94 -31.72 -17.58 15.51
C GLN A 94 -30.66 -18.47 16.17
N VAL A 95 -29.57 -18.81 15.46
CA VAL A 95 -28.45 -19.60 16.00
C VAL A 95 -27.84 -18.93 17.23
N GLN A 96 -27.72 -17.59 17.23
CA GLN A 96 -27.23 -16.87 18.40
C GLN A 96 -28.12 -17.07 19.63
N GLU A 97 -29.45 -17.15 19.46
CA GLU A 97 -30.38 -17.39 20.57
C GLU A 97 -30.25 -18.81 21.11
N VAL A 98 -30.14 -19.80 20.21
CA VAL A 98 -29.91 -21.20 20.59
C VAL A 98 -28.61 -21.35 21.37
N LEU A 99 -27.52 -20.75 20.89
CA LEU A 99 -26.21 -20.82 21.55
C LEU A 99 -26.22 -20.08 22.89
N LYS A 100 -26.92 -18.94 23.03
CA LYS A 100 -27.08 -18.28 24.33
C LYS A 100 -27.83 -19.15 25.34
N LEU A 101 -28.81 -19.93 24.89
CA LEU A 101 -29.57 -20.83 25.75
C LEU A 101 -28.79 -22.09 26.14
N ALA A 102 -27.99 -22.64 25.22
CA ALA A 102 -27.19 -23.84 25.47
C ALA A 102 -25.88 -23.55 26.24
N LEU A 103 -25.16 -22.49 25.87
CA LEU A 103 -23.82 -22.19 26.39
C LEU A 103 -23.83 -21.13 27.51
N GLY A 104 -24.89 -20.35 27.65
CA GLY A 104 -24.98 -19.27 28.64
C GLY A 104 -23.83 -18.27 28.50
N VAL A 105 -22.98 -18.19 29.54
CA VAL A 105 -21.80 -17.30 29.60
C VAL A 105 -20.72 -17.69 28.57
N ALA A 106 -20.69 -18.94 28.13
CA ALA A 106 -19.76 -19.42 27.12
C ALA A 106 -20.18 -19.07 25.68
N ALA A 107 -21.34 -18.43 25.47
CA ALA A 107 -21.82 -17.96 24.16
C ALA A 107 -21.11 -16.67 23.69
N VAL A 108 -19.78 -16.68 23.71
CA VAL A 108 -18.94 -15.54 23.33
C VAL A 108 -19.04 -15.30 21.81
N PRO A 109 -19.02 -14.05 21.33
CA PRO A 109 -19.19 -13.75 19.90
C PRO A 109 -18.25 -14.52 18.96
N ARG A 110 -17.03 -14.84 19.42
CA ARG A 110 -16.04 -15.62 18.68
C ARG A 110 -16.50 -17.07 18.48
N VAL A 111 -16.98 -17.74 19.53
CA VAL A 111 -17.54 -19.11 19.47
C VAL A 111 -18.74 -19.13 18.52
N VAL A 112 -19.66 -18.18 18.70
CA VAL A 112 -20.85 -18.03 17.86
C VAL A 112 -20.47 -17.89 16.38
N LYS A 113 -19.44 -17.11 16.05
CA LYS A 113 -18.94 -16.97 14.68
C LYS A 113 -18.46 -18.28 14.05
N VAL A 114 -17.86 -19.19 14.82
CA VAL A 114 -17.43 -20.50 14.31
C VAL A 114 -18.65 -21.32 13.89
N PHE A 115 -19.69 -21.37 14.72
CA PHE A 115 -20.97 -22.02 14.37
C PHE A 115 -21.60 -21.41 13.11
N TYR A 116 -21.66 -20.07 13.03
CA TYR A 116 -22.14 -19.38 11.82
C TYR A 116 -21.32 -19.78 10.59
N SER A 117 -19.99 -19.81 10.68
CA SER A 117 -19.14 -20.13 9.52
C SER A 117 -19.34 -21.55 8.99
N TYR A 118 -19.65 -22.52 9.87
CA TYR A 118 -19.93 -23.89 9.47
C TYR A 118 -21.32 -24.01 8.85
N LEU A 119 -22.32 -23.39 9.48
CA LEU A 119 -23.72 -23.45 9.04
C LEU A 119 -23.97 -22.65 7.75
N ASP A 120 -23.30 -21.52 7.55
CA ASP A 120 -23.40 -20.69 6.34
C ASP A 120 -22.81 -21.39 5.11
N ARG A 121 -21.68 -22.11 5.29
CA ARG A 121 -21.04 -22.86 4.19
C ARG A 121 -21.82 -24.10 3.74
N ARG A 122 -22.64 -24.68 4.62
CA ARG A 122 -23.36 -25.95 4.35
C ARG A 122 -24.87 -25.80 4.27
N GLY A 123 -25.43 -24.68 4.72
CA GLY A 123 -26.84 -24.42 4.68
C GLY A 123 -27.23 -23.77 3.35
N SER A 124 -27.88 -24.49 2.44
CA SER A 124 -28.92 -23.84 1.62
C SER A 124 -29.88 -24.82 0.97
N VAL A 125 -31.19 -24.62 1.25
CA VAL A 125 -32.26 -24.38 0.27
C VAL A 125 -33.33 -23.44 0.89
N ARG A 126 -32.96 -22.24 1.35
CA ARG A 126 -33.78 -21.23 2.12
C ARG A 126 -33.68 -21.38 3.64
N ASP A 127 -32.69 -20.72 4.24
CA ASP A 127 -32.60 -20.26 5.64
C ASP A 127 -33.09 -21.18 6.78
N ARG A 128 -33.22 -22.49 6.56
CA ARG A 128 -33.81 -23.42 7.54
C ARG A 128 -32.79 -24.48 7.89
N ILE A 129 -32.31 -24.42 9.12
CA ILE A 129 -31.36 -25.35 9.70
C ILE A 129 -32.16 -26.41 10.44
N SER A 130 -31.96 -27.67 10.07
CA SER A 130 -32.53 -28.84 10.76
C SER A 130 -31.63 -29.28 11.91
N TRP A 131 -32.20 -30.00 12.88
CA TRP A 131 -31.43 -30.55 14.00
C TRP A 131 -30.23 -31.40 13.57
N PRO A 132 -30.33 -32.33 12.59
CA PRO A 132 -29.18 -33.13 12.16
C PRO A 132 -28.02 -32.29 11.57
N LEU A 133 -28.33 -31.16 10.93
CA LEU A 133 -27.30 -30.24 10.43
C LEU A 133 -26.64 -29.47 11.58
N PHE A 134 -27.44 -29.09 12.58
CA PHE A 134 -26.95 -28.39 13.76
C PHE A 134 -26.09 -29.31 14.65
N SER A 135 -26.48 -30.58 14.83
CA SER A 135 -25.67 -31.54 15.59
C SER A 135 -24.31 -31.78 14.94
N GLN A 136 -24.25 -31.88 13.60
CA GLN A 136 -22.98 -31.92 12.87
C GLN A 136 -22.13 -30.66 13.08
N ALA A 137 -22.75 -29.50 13.27
CA ALA A 137 -22.03 -28.28 13.59
C ALA A 137 -21.45 -28.32 15.00
N VAL A 138 -22.18 -28.87 15.97
CA VAL A 138 -21.69 -29.10 17.34
C VAL A 138 -20.49 -30.04 17.34
N ASP A 139 -20.57 -31.17 16.64
CA ASP A 139 -19.47 -32.14 16.53
C ASP A 139 -18.23 -31.54 15.84
N HIS A 140 -18.45 -30.75 14.78
CA HIS A 140 -17.36 -30.05 14.08
C HIS A 140 -16.69 -28.99 14.97
N VAL A 141 -17.48 -28.21 15.71
CA VAL A 141 -16.93 -27.20 16.62
C VAL A 141 -16.20 -27.87 17.79
N GLY A 142 -16.74 -28.96 18.33
CA GLY A 142 -16.09 -29.75 19.38
C GLY A 142 -14.74 -30.29 18.92
N SER A 143 -14.70 -31.01 17.79
CA SER A 143 -13.45 -31.52 17.23
C SER A 143 -12.43 -30.42 16.90
N LEU A 144 -12.87 -29.26 16.42
CA LEU A 144 -12.00 -28.11 16.17
C LEU A 144 -11.39 -27.59 17.48
N PHE A 145 -12.19 -27.40 18.53
CA PHE A 145 -11.72 -26.89 19.81
C PHE A 145 -10.83 -27.90 20.55
N ASP A 146 -11.14 -29.19 20.50
CA ASP A 146 -10.25 -30.24 21.02
C ASP A 146 -8.89 -30.20 20.31
N HIS A 147 -8.90 -30.12 18.97
CA HIS A 147 -7.68 -30.14 18.18
C HIS A 147 -6.80 -28.88 18.38
N GLU A 148 -7.43 -27.72 18.64
CA GLU A 148 -6.75 -26.47 18.98
C GLU A 148 -6.19 -26.48 20.41
N LEU A 149 -6.93 -26.99 21.39
CA LEU A 149 -6.47 -27.13 22.77
C LEU A 149 -5.31 -28.14 22.88
N ASP A 150 -5.33 -29.21 22.09
CA ASP A 150 -4.25 -30.20 22.05
C ASP A 150 -3.01 -29.70 21.29
N ARG A 151 -3.18 -28.89 20.25
CA ARG A 151 -2.07 -28.17 19.59
C ARG A 151 -1.34 -27.23 20.54
N CYS A 152 -2.02 -26.65 21.53
CA CYS A 152 -1.37 -25.82 22.55
C CYS A 152 -0.55 -26.65 23.56
N LYS A 153 -0.87 -27.94 23.74
CA LYS A 153 -0.13 -28.85 24.65
C LYS A 153 1.05 -29.56 23.96
N ALA A 154 0.89 -29.89 22.68
CA ALA A 154 1.93 -30.51 21.87
C ALA A 154 2.77 -29.43 21.18
N ALA A 155 3.86 -29.04 21.84
CA ALA A 155 5.03 -28.29 21.39
C ALA A 155 5.07 -27.73 19.96
N GLY A 156 5.60 -26.50 19.84
CA GLY A 156 5.87 -25.79 18.60
C GLY A 156 6.10 -26.68 17.37
N SER A 157 5.13 -26.67 16.46
CA SER A 157 5.36 -27.01 15.07
C SER A 157 4.22 -26.47 14.23
N SER A 158 4.63 -25.77 13.17
CA SER A 158 3.85 -25.14 12.12
C SER A 158 2.67 -25.96 11.62
N GLY A 159 1.50 -25.31 11.58
CA GLY A 159 0.37 -25.73 10.75
C GLY A 159 -0.18 -24.50 10.04
N GLU A 160 0.06 -24.42 8.73
CA GLU A 160 -0.37 -23.35 7.84
C GLU A 160 -1.86 -23.04 8.00
N THR A 161 -2.18 -21.85 8.48
CA THR A 161 -3.50 -21.24 8.34
C THR A 161 -3.33 -19.78 7.94
N TRP A 162 -3.98 -19.44 6.84
CA TRP A 162 -4.19 -18.08 6.38
C TRP A 162 -4.63 -17.16 7.54
N GLY A 163 -3.81 -16.16 7.84
CA GLY A 163 -4.23 -14.99 8.62
C GLY A 163 -3.60 -14.81 10.01
N THR A 164 -2.65 -15.64 10.43
CA THR A 164 -1.77 -15.30 11.55
C THR A 164 -0.51 -14.63 11.01
N PHE A 165 -0.49 -13.30 11.02
CA PHE A 165 0.75 -12.58 11.31
C PHE A 165 1.10 -12.85 12.78
N ALA A 166 1.31 -14.12 13.12
CA ALA A 166 2.01 -14.48 14.33
C ALA A 166 3.37 -13.81 14.17
N GLU A 167 3.57 -12.76 14.97
CA GLU A 167 4.87 -12.50 15.55
C GLU A 167 6.00 -12.59 14.52
N LYS A 168 5.87 -11.84 13.41
CA LYS A 168 7.08 -11.20 12.90
C LYS A 168 7.55 -10.43 14.11
N GLN A 169 8.60 -10.93 14.76
CA GLN A 169 9.53 -10.16 15.59
C GLN A 169 9.25 -8.71 15.28
N VAL A 170 8.64 -7.96 16.20
CA VAL A 170 8.54 -6.51 16.07
C VAL A 170 9.93 -6.12 15.66
N ASN A 171 10.15 -5.79 14.37
CA ASN A 171 11.48 -5.88 13.78
C ASN A 171 12.37 -5.08 14.70
N GLU A 172 13.22 -5.77 15.48
CA GLU A 172 14.00 -5.12 16.54
C GLU A 172 14.94 -4.09 15.90
N TYR A 173 15.14 -4.25 14.59
CA TYR A 173 15.68 -3.33 13.63
C TYR A 173 14.57 -2.65 12.82
N LEU A 174 13.74 -1.82 13.46
CA LEU A 174 13.19 -0.68 12.73
C LEU A 174 14.39 0.17 12.34
N VAL A 175 14.56 0.46 11.05
CA VAL A 175 15.57 1.43 10.61
C VAL A 175 15.28 2.73 11.35
N HIS A 176 16.11 3.04 12.36
CA HIS A 176 15.98 4.27 13.13
C HIS A 176 16.08 5.42 12.14
N SER A 177 15.14 6.37 12.21
CA SER A 177 15.21 7.57 11.39
C SER A 177 16.53 8.27 11.72
N SER A 178 17.45 8.34 10.75
CA SER A 178 18.69 9.10 10.92
C SER A 178 18.33 10.55 11.21
N THR A 179 19.02 11.17 12.17
CA THR A 179 18.92 12.62 12.40
C THR A 179 19.20 13.33 11.07
N PRO A 180 18.28 14.17 10.57
CA PRO A 180 18.51 14.90 9.33
C PRO A 180 19.72 15.82 9.50
N ALA A 181 20.49 16.00 8.43
CA ALA A 181 21.60 16.93 8.42
C ALA A 181 21.10 18.35 8.75
N SER A 182 21.91 19.12 9.47
CA SER A 182 21.61 20.53 9.68
C SER A 182 21.68 21.30 8.36
N SER A 183 20.94 22.41 8.24
CA SER A 183 21.03 23.27 7.05
C SER A 183 22.46 23.68 6.74
N TYR A 184 23.26 23.96 7.78
CA TYR A 184 24.67 24.27 7.63
C TYR A 184 25.48 23.11 7.03
N GLN A 185 25.24 21.88 7.48
CA GLN A 185 25.91 20.69 6.94
C GLN A 185 25.56 20.45 5.47
N THR A 186 24.30 20.66 5.09
CA THR A 186 23.86 20.54 3.70
C THR A 186 24.52 21.62 2.84
N ASP A 187 24.47 22.88 3.26
CA ASP A 187 24.89 24.00 2.41
C ASP A 187 26.42 24.15 2.34
N PHE A 188 27.10 24.03 3.48
CA PHE A 188 28.54 24.33 3.62
C PHE A 188 29.40 23.09 3.81
N GLY A 189 28.82 21.97 4.23
CA GLY A 189 29.51 20.70 4.41
C GLY A 189 29.72 20.32 5.87
N THR A 190 30.24 19.10 6.04
CA THR A 190 30.55 18.52 7.35
C THR A 190 31.99 18.78 7.75
N TYR A 191 32.32 18.55 9.02
CA TYR A 191 33.69 18.70 9.51
C TYR A 191 34.64 17.78 8.75
N GLY A 192 35.70 18.34 8.15
CA GLY A 192 36.67 17.62 7.33
C GLY A 192 36.31 17.48 5.85
N GLU A 193 35.14 17.98 5.42
CA GLU A 193 34.74 17.98 4.02
C GLU A 193 35.46 19.11 3.25
N ASN A 194 36.05 18.77 2.09
CA ASN A 194 36.71 19.74 1.24
C ASN A 194 35.71 20.39 0.26
N VAL A 195 35.33 21.63 0.55
CA VAL A 195 34.36 22.40 -0.26
C VAL A 195 34.79 22.53 -1.72
N ARG A 196 36.10 22.46 -2.02
CA ARG A 196 36.64 22.55 -3.38
C ARG A 196 36.47 21.29 -4.22
N GLU A 197 36.24 20.15 -3.58
CA GLU A 197 36.04 18.86 -4.27
C GLU A 197 34.59 18.66 -4.73
N ARG A 198 33.68 19.57 -4.37
CA ARG A 198 32.28 19.48 -4.77
C ARG A 198 32.17 19.60 -6.30
N PRO A 199 31.54 18.63 -6.98
CA PRO A 199 31.46 18.65 -8.42
C PRO A 199 30.63 19.83 -8.89
N TYR A 200 31.12 20.48 -9.95
CA TYR A 200 30.34 21.47 -10.65
C TYR A 200 29.16 20.78 -11.35
N MET A 201 27.94 21.07 -10.89
CA MET A 201 26.74 20.64 -11.59
C MET A 201 26.50 21.61 -12.75
N ARG A 202 26.61 21.08 -13.97
CA ARG A 202 26.46 21.80 -15.26
C ARG A 202 25.26 22.76 -15.34
N LYS A 203 24.25 22.62 -14.47
CA LYS A 203 23.00 23.41 -14.45
C LYS A 203 22.75 24.23 -13.17
N ARG A 204 23.52 24.00 -12.09
CA ARG A 204 23.24 24.56 -10.74
C ARG A 204 24.40 25.30 -10.10
N GLY A 205 25.61 25.23 -10.66
CA GLY A 205 26.83 25.67 -9.98
C GLY A 205 27.40 24.54 -9.13
N MET A 206 27.98 24.84 -7.97
CA MET A 206 28.44 23.80 -7.05
C MET A 206 27.26 22.93 -6.57
N ALA A 207 27.44 21.61 -6.55
CA ALA A 207 26.54 20.72 -5.83
C ALA A 207 26.47 21.16 -4.35
N SER A 208 25.26 21.20 -3.78
CA SER A 208 24.96 21.26 -2.33
C SER A 208 24.34 22.51 -1.71
N THR A 209 24.08 23.64 -2.38
CA THR A 209 23.57 24.83 -1.64
C THR A 209 22.06 24.99 -1.49
N THR A 210 21.21 24.29 -2.25
CA THR A 210 19.72 24.38 -2.16
C THR A 210 19.00 23.29 -2.97
N THR A 211 19.63 22.13 -3.20
CA THR A 211 19.11 21.17 -4.19
C THR A 211 17.77 20.54 -3.82
N ASP A 212 17.55 20.38 -2.53
CA ASP A 212 16.36 19.91 -1.86
C ASP A 212 15.17 20.87 -2.01
N LEU A 213 15.40 22.18 -1.84
CA LEU A 213 14.37 23.22 -1.97
C LEU A 213 13.88 23.39 -3.40
N ASN A 214 14.77 23.18 -4.37
CA ASN A 214 14.45 23.37 -5.77
C ASN A 214 13.82 22.11 -6.42
N ARG A 215 13.48 21.07 -5.65
CA ARG A 215 12.85 19.84 -6.16
C ARG A 215 11.50 20.16 -6.80
N GLY A 216 11.25 19.64 -7.99
CA GLY A 216 10.03 19.92 -8.77
C GLY A 216 10.08 21.19 -9.64
N THR A 217 11.22 21.85 -9.76
CA THR A 217 11.43 22.98 -10.69
C THR A 217 12.32 22.60 -11.87
N SER A 218 12.25 23.39 -12.95
CA SER A 218 13.12 23.21 -14.13
C SER A 218 14.61 23.41 -13.83
N ARG A 219 14.95 23.91 -12.63
CA ARG A 219 16.34 24.00 -12.17
C ARG A 219 16.96 22.63 -11.91
N VAL A 220 16.17 21.58 -11.62
CA VAL A 220 16.70 20.20 -11.40
C VAL A 220 16.75 19.42 -12.70
N THR A 221 15.81 19.68 -13.61
CA THR A 221 15.59 18.88 -14.82
C THR A 221 16.28 19.49 -16.03
N ASN A 222 16.17 18.86 -17.21
CA ASN A 222 16.71 19.42 -18.44
C ASN A 222 15.74 20.34 -19.19
N GLN A 223 14.59 20.65 -18.59
CA GLN A 223 13.61 21.52 -19.22
C GLN A 223 14.10 22.97 -19.28
N ILE A 224 13.61 23.71 -20.26
CA ILE A 224 13.93 25.13 -20.42
C ILE A 224 13.44 25.93 -19.20
N PRO A 225 14.15 27.00 -18.79
CA PRO A 225 13.61 27.97 -17.84
C PRO A 225 12.26 28.51 -18.33
N GLY A 226 11.26 28.61 -17.44
CA GLY A 226 9.91 29.02 -17.80
C GLY A 226 8.99 27.89 -18.30
N PHE A 227 9.47 26.64 -18.37
CA PHE A 227 8.61 25.48 -18.61
C PHE A 227 7.49 25.41 -17.55
N ALA A 228 6.25 25.42 -18.02
CA ALA A 228 5.04 25.47 -17.18
C ALA A 228 4.34 24.11 -17.04
N GLY A 229 4.90 23.05 -17.64
CA GLY A 229 4.37 21.69 -17.50
C GLY A 229 4.72 21.06 -16.16
N PHE A 230 4.06 19.94 -15.85
CA PHE A 230 4.32 19.16 -14.65
C PHE A 230 5.72 18.56 -14.66
N LEU A 231 6.43 18.65 -13.54
CA LEU A 231 7.77 18.07 -13.34
C LEU A 231 7.73 17.05 -12.20
N PRO A 232 7.72 15.74 -12.49
CA PRO A 232 7.74 14.73 -11.46
C PRO A 232 9.05 14.76 -10.68
N SER A 233 8.94 14.84 -9.35
CA SER A 233 10.07 14.77 -8.42
C SER A 233 9.88 13.56 -7.51
N THR A 234 10.27 12.38 -7.98
CA THR A 234 10.15 11.11 -7.25
C THR A 234 11.47 10.34 -7.26
N SER A 235 11.79 9.67 -6.15
CA SER A 235 12.91 8.74 -6.03
C SER A 235 12.50 7.29 -6.29
N HIS A 236 11.21 7.02 -6.46
CA HIS A 236 10.67 5.65 -6.48
C HIS A 236 10.37 5.12 -7.89
N SER A 237 10.31 6.00 -8.90
CA SER A 237 10.06 5.61 -10.29
C SER A 237 11.14 6.17 -11.20
N ALA A 238 11.95 5.28 -11.75
CA ALA A 238 13.01 5.64 -12.70
C ALA A 238 12.43 6.21 -14.00
N GLU A 239 11.29 5.69 -14.46
CA GLU A 239 10.63 6.16 -15.67
C GLU A 239 10.14 7.60 -15.54
N ALA A 240 9.54 7.95 -14.39
CA ALA A 240 9.11 9.32 -14.13
C ALA A 240 10.29 10.30 -14.10
N VAL A 241 11.44 9.88 -13.57
CA VAL A 241 12.67 10.69 -13.56
C VAL A 241 13.21 10.88 -14.99
N ALA A 242 13.20 9.83 -15.81
CA ALA A 242 13.61 9.92 -17.21
C ALA A 242 12.71 10.88 -18.01
N GLN A 243 11.39 10.80 -17.83
CA GLN A 243 10.44 11.71 -18.47
C GLN A 243 10.62 13.17 -18.02
N ALA A 244 10.85 13.39 -16.71
CA ALA A 244 11.09 14.74 -16.17
C ALA A 244 12.32 15.41 -16.80
N ASN A 245 13.38 14.63 -17.00
CA ASN A 245 14.62 15.08 -17.63
C ASN A 245 14.50 15.25 -19.14
N GLY A 246 13.38 14.85 -19.74
CA GLY A 246 13.19 14.86 -21.19
C GLY A 246 14.11 13.85 -21.90
N PRO A 247 13.85 13.59 -23.19
CA PRO A 247 14.72 12.74 -23.98
C PRO A 247 16.11 13.40 -24.15
N GLU A 248 17.16 12.59 -24.12
CA GLU A 248 18.52 13.06 -24.40
C GLU A 248 18.67 13.54 -25.85
N GLU A 249 17.87 12.98 -26.75
CA GLU A 249 17.82 13.33 -28.17
C GLU A 249 16.54 14.08 -28.50
N ILE A 250 16.68 15.38 -28.80
CA ILE A 250 15.57 16.26 -29.21
C ILE A 250 14.90 15.75 -30.50
N GLU A 251 15.63 15.02 -31.35
CA GLU A 251 15.11 14.44 -32.59
C GLU A 251 14.01 13.40 -32.37
N ALA A 252 13.99 12.74 -31.20
CA ALA A 252 12.93 11.81 -30.82
C ALA A 252 11.59 12.52 -30.44
N LEU A 253 11.61 13.84 -30.18
CA LEU A 253 10.41 14.64 -29.87
C LEU A 253 9.59 15.03 -31.11
N HIS A 254 10.07 14.70 -32.31
CA HIS A 254 9.30 14.83 -33.55
C HIS A 254 8.79 13.46 -34.04
N PRO A 255 7.83 12.81 -33.34
CA PRO A 255 7.27 11.55 -33.75
C PRO A 255 6.10 11.78 -34.72
N THR A 256 6.27 12.65 -35.71
CA THR A 256 5.58 12.36 -36.97
C THR A 256 6.56 11.48 -37.72
N PRO A 257 6.54 10.13 -37.51
CA PRO A 257 7.32 9.27 -38.37
C PRO A 257 6.88 9.60 -39.79
N GLN A 258 7.84 9.69 -40.71
CA GLN A 258 7.57 10.02 -42.13
C GLN A 258 6.48 9.13 -42.76
N THR A 259 6.15 8.01 -42.11
CA THR A 259 5.10 7.04 -42.44
C THR A 259 3.70 7.35 -41.91
N ALA A 260 3.53 8.12 -40.82
CA ALA A 260 2.21 8.41 -40.22
C ALA A 260 1.37 9.34 -41.10
N LEU A 261 2.04 10.29 -41.76
CA LEU A 261 1.43 11.16 -42.76
C LEU A 261 1.92 10.68 -44.13
N ARG A 262 1.20 9.73 -44.75
CA ARG A 262 1.42 9.25 -46.14
C ARG A 262 1.18 10.32 -47.23
N LEU A 263 1.37 11.59 -46.86
CA LEU A 263 1.28 12.77 -47.70
C LEU A 263 2.48 12.89 -48.63
N PHE A 264 3.67 12.48 -48.17
CA PHE A 264 4.94 12.77 -48.86
C PHE A 264 5.71 11.53 -49.35
N HIS A 265 5.41 10.34 -48.84
CA HIS A 265 6.06 9.09 -49.27
C HIS A 265 4.98 8.10 -49.71
N SER A 266 4.76 8.00 -51.02
CA SER A 266 4.03 6.87 -51.59
C SER A 266 5.04 5.93 -52.23
N ASP A 267 5.00 4.66 -51.82
CA ASP A 267 5.80 3.59 -52.43
C ASP A 267 5.45 3.37 -53.92
N ASN A 268 4.33 3.94 -54.36
CA ASN A 268 3.88 3.88 -55.74
C ASN A 268 4.55 4.97 -56.57
N ILE A 269 4.92 4.62 -57.79
CA ILE A 269 5.49 5.54 -58.78
C ILE A 269 4.51 6.71 -59.00
N PRO A 270 4.98 7.97 -59.06
CA PRO A 270 4.14 9.11 -59.42
C PRO A 270 3.37 8.86 -60.71
N GLY A 271 2.05 9.14 -60.69
CA GLY A 271 1.15 8.89 -61.81
C GLY A 271 0.42 7.55 -61.79
N TYR A 272 0.76 6.63 -60.88
CA TYR A 272 -0.06 5.44 -60.64
C TYR A 272 -1.40 5.84 -60.01
N THR A 273 -2.51 5.48 -60.67
CA THR A 273 -3.88 5.85 -60.27
C THR A 273 -4.67 4.69 -59.64
N GLY A 274 -4.02 3.57 -59.33
CA GLY A 274 -4.65 2.42 -58.69
C GLY A 274 -4.93 2.61 -57.19
N HIS A 275 -5.41 1.55 -56.54
CA HIS A 275 -5.77 1.59 -55.12
C HIS A 275 -4.59 1.98 -54.22
N LYS A 276 -4.78 3.03 -53.40
CA LYS A 276 -3.85 3.43 -52.33
C LYS A 276 -4.48 3.04 -50.98
N PRO A 277 -3.94 2.03 -50.27
CA PRO A 277 -4.47 1.65 -48.97
C PRO A 277 -4.29 2.80 -47.98
N VAL A 278 -5.38 3.23 -47.35
CA VAL A 278 -5.38 4.28 -46.32
C VAL A 278 -5.14 3.68 -44.94
N ASP A 279 -5.76 2.53 -44.66
CA ASP A 279 -5.60 1.82 -43.40
C ASP A 279 -4.33 0.97 -43.35
N CYS A 280 -3.77 0.85 -42.14
CA CYS A 280 -2.58 0.01 -41.89
C CYS A 280 -2.83 -1.47 -42.17
N VAL A 281 -4.05 -1.96 -41.94
CA VAL A 281 -4.45 -3.37 -42.16
C VAL A 281 -4.39 -3.76 -43.65
N ASN A 282 -4.66 -2.80 -44.54
CA ASN A 282 -4.69 -3.01 -45.98
C ASN A 282 -3.33 -2.76 -46.65
N TYR A 283 -2.33 -2.30 -45.89
CA TYR A 283 -1.01 -2.02 -46.42
C TYR A 283 -0.16 -3.29 -46.48
N ARG A 284 0.24 -3.67 -47.69
CA ARG A 284 1.06 -4.85 -47.95
C ARG A 284 2.47 -4.49 -48.45
N GLY A 285 2.91 -3.26 -48.21
CA GLY A 285 4.16 -2.71 -48.76
C GLY A 285 3.99 -2.14 -50.16
N GLU A 286 5.12 -1.96 -50.85
CA GLU A 286 5.18 -1.39 -52.20
C GLU A 286 4.30 -2.17 -53.19
N CYS A 287 3.53 -1.47 -54.03
CA CYS A 287 2.74 -2.14 -55.07
C CYS A 287 3.69 -2.84 -56.06
N ARG A 288 3.60 -4.16 -56.15
CA ARG A 288 4.30 -4.99 -57.16
C ARG A 288 3.65 -4.89 -58.54
N ALA A 289 3.33 -3.67 -58.99
CA ALA A 289 2.75 -3.46 -60.30
C ALA A 289 3.70 -3.99 -61.39
N GLY A 290 3.19 -4.82 -62.29
CA GLY A 290 3.95 -5.34 -63.42
C GLY A 290 4.90 -6.51 -63.13
N ARG A 291 4.86 -7.13 -61.94
CA ARG A 291 5.62 -8.37 -61.64
C ARG A 291 4.71 -9.53 -61.21
N ASP A 292 3.41 -9.41 -61.44
CA ASP A 292 2.46 -10.48 -61.16
C ASP A 292 2.58 -11.57 -62.24
N PRO A 293 2.95 -12.81 -61.89
CA PRO A 293 3.01 -13.92 -62.84
C PRO A 293 1.65 -14.28 -63.45
N GLY A 294 0.55 -13.76 -62.91
CA GLY A 294 -0.79 -13.87 -63.52
C GLY A 294 -0.98 -13.01 -64.78
N THR A 295 -0.06 -12.09 -65.08
CA THR A 295 -0.10 -11.26 -66.28
C THR A 295 1.04 -11.62 -67.23
N THR A 296 0.79 -11.63 -68.54
CA THR A 296 1.80 -11.96 -69.55
C THR A 296 2.99 -11.01 -69.53
N THR A 297 2.75 -9.74 -69.18
CA THR A 297 3.79 -8.72 -69.02
C THR A 297 4.56 -8.88 -67.71
N GLY A 298 3.96 -9.39 -66.64
CA GLY A 298 4.66 -9.64 -65.38
C GLY A 298 5.48 -10.94 -65.38
N ASP A 299 5.01 -11.96 -66.11
CA ASP A 299 5.69 -13.24 -66.25
C ASP A 299 7.04 -13.12 -66.99
N SER A 300 7.13 -12.20 -67.96
CA SER A 300 8.37 -11.96 -68.72
C SER A 300 9.51 -11.33 -67.90
N TYR A 301 9.21 -10.71 -66.74
CA TYR A 301 10.20 -10.16 -65.82
C TYR A 301 10.69 -11.17 -64.76
N LYS A 302 10.36 -12.45 -64.88
CA LYS A 302 11.00 -13.49 -64.08
C LYS A 302 12.48 -13.55 -64.44
N THR A 303 13.32 -13.11 -63.53
CA THR A 303 14.77 -13.37 -63.57
C THR A 303 14.97 -14.88 -63.56
N THR A 304 15.32 -15.44 -64.71
CA THR A 304 15.82 -16.81 -64.85
C THR A 304 17.04 -16.93 -63.95
N LYS A 305 16.97 -17.80 -62.94
CA LYS A 305 18.15 -18.28 -62.21
C LYS A 305 18.96 -19.19 -63.11
#